data_AF-A0A950T335-F1
#
_entry.id   AF-A0A950T335-F1
#
_cell.length_a   1.000
_cell.length_b   1.000
_cell.length_c   1.000
_cell.angle_alpha   90.00
_cell.angle_beta   90.00
_cell.angle_gamma   90.00
#
_symmetry.space_group_name_H-M   'P 1'
#
loop_
_entity.id
_entity.type
_entity.pdbx_description
1 polymer ?
#
loop_
_entity_poly.entity_id
_entity_poly.type
_entity_poly.pdbx_seq_one_letter_code
_entity_poly.pdbx_strand_id
1 'polypeptide(L)'
;MDFNLSNDSFQYDPGTDPTSISAFPPCSQLKTPEQIRRFELLRLGFFALKLRKLECRRERADRQDYEYEFRCNLLRHAIFQQVLALTALDAREQAMRLINACRKKGRNDC
;
A
#
# COMPACT_ATOMS: atom_id res chain seq x y z
N MET A 1 24.63 18.13 22.95
CA MET A 1 23.16 18.22 23.06
C MET A 1 22.71 16.86 23.55
N ASP A 2 22.62 16.73 24.86
CA ASP A 2 22.32 15.48 25.55
C ASP A 2 20.81 15.40 25.79
N PHE A 3 20.17 14.38 25.23
CA PHE A 3 18.74 14.12 25.45
C PHE A 3 18.59 13.29 26.72
N ASN A 4 18.26 13.96 27.83
CA ASN A 4 17.73 13.32 29.03
C ASN A 4 16.28 12.88 28.76
N LEU A 5 16.05 11.56 28.67
CA LEU A 5 14.71 10.98 28.80
C LEU A 5 14.46 10.68 30.27
N SER A 6 13.54 11.44 30.87
CA SER A 6 13.00 11.21 32.21
C SER A 6 12.47 9.78 32.30
N ASN A 7 13.01 9.05 33.27
CA ASN A 7 12.65 7.69 33.62
C ASN A 7 11.37 7.73 34.46
N ASP A 8 10.21 7.59 33.83
CA ASP A 8 8.94 7.48 34.55
C ASP A 8 8.74 6.00 34.93
N SER A 9 8.85 5.73 36.22
CA SER A 9 8.82 4.41 36.82
C SER A 9 7.40 3.84 36.81
N PHE A 10 7.09 3.01 35.81
CA PHE A 10 5.88 2.20 35.80
C PHE A 10 6.05 0.97 36.71
N GLN A 11 5.23 0.94 37.75
CA GLN A 11 5.06 -0.13 38.72
C GLN A 11 4.52 -1.38 38.01
N TYR A 12 5.30 -2.47 37.98
CA TYR A 12 4.92 -3.74 37.38
C TYR A 12 4.04 -4.57 38.33
N ASP A 13 2.85 -4.94 37.87
CA ASP A 13 1.96 -5.93 38.50
C ASP A 13 2.32 -7.33 37.96
N PRO A 14 2.71 -8.32 38.78
CA PRO A 14 3.21 -9.60 38.31
C PRO A 14 2.05 -10.57 38.04
N GLY A 15 1.36 -10.41 36.92
CA GLY A 15 0.20 -11.27 36.61
C GLY A 15 -0.21 -11.44 35.15
N THR A 16 0.44 -10.75 34.20
CA THR A 16 0.10 -10.88 32.78
C THR A 16 1.35 -11.16 31.97
N ASP A 17 1.42 -12.35 31.37
CA ASP A 17 2.36 -12.66 30.30
C ASP A 17 2.37 -11.50 29.31
N PRO A 18 3.53 -10.86 29.04
CA PRO A 18 3.57 -9.77 28.09
C PRO A 18 3.23 -10.37 26.73
N THR A 19 2.02 -10.07 26.24
CA THR A 19 1.61 -10.33 24.87
C THR A 19 2.65 -9.68 23.98
N SER A 20 3.60 -10.49 23.51
CA SER A 20 4.73 -10.03 22.72
C SER A 20 4.17 -9.46 21.43
N ILE A 21 4.07 -8.13 21.38
CA ILE A 21 3.80 -7.43 20.14
C ILE A 21 5.01 -7.75 19.27
N SER A 22 4.81 -8.61 18.26
CA SER A 22 5.80 -8.92 17.23
C SER A 22 6.32 -7.58 16.70
N ALA A 23 7.48 -7.17 17.21
CA ALA A 23 8.05 -5.86 16.91
C ALA A 23 8.24 -5.78 15.40
N PHE A 24 7.59 -4.80 14.78
CA PHE A 24 7.87 -4.50 13.38
C PHE A 24 9.35 -4.14 13.27
N PRO A 25 10.08 -4.71 12.28
CA PRO A 25 11.51 -4.45 12.18
C PRO A 25 11.77 -2.94 12.08
N PRO A 26 12.72 -2.40 12.86
CA PRO A 26 12.92 -0.97 13.02
C PRO A 26 13.38 -0.24 11.74
N CYS A 27 13.72 -0.99 10.69
CA CYS A 27 14.09 -0.45 9.39
C CYS A 27 13.43 -1.27 8.29
N SER A 28 12.78 -0.62 7.32
CA SER A 28 12.48 -1.28 6.04
C SER A 28 13.81 -1.52 5.34
N GLN A 29 14.19 -2.79 5.17
CA GLN A 29 15.54 -3.18 4.72
C GLN A 29 15.77 -2.97 3.20
N LEU A 30 15.05 -2.04 2.57
CA LEU A 30 15.27 -1.70 1.16
C LEU A 30 16.49 -0.78 1.08
N LYS A 31 17.66 -1.39 0.86
CA LYS A 31 18.96 -0.71 0.90
C LYS A 31 19.33 -0.09 -0.44
N THR A 32 18.88 -0.66 -1.55
CA THR A 32 19.27 -0.20 -2.89
C THR A 32 18.12 0.53 -3.60
N PRO A 33 18.42 1.50 -4.48
CA PRO A 33 17.41 2.18 -5.28
C PRO A 33 16.62 1.18 -6.15
N GLU A 34 17.24 0.09 -6.62
CA GLU A 34 16.53 -0.97 -7.36
C GLU A 34 15.53 -1.74 -6.49
N GLN A 35 15.86 -2.01 -5.22
CA GLN A 35 14.95 -2.66 -4.30
C GLN A 35 13.73 -1.78 -4.01
N ILE A 36 13.97 -0.49 -3.75
CA ILE A 36 12.91 0.50 -3.58
C ILE A 36 12.05 0.54 -4.84
N ARG A 37 12.65 0.70 -6.02
CA ARG A 37 11.94 0.71 -7.31
C ARG A 37 11.06 -0.53 -7.50
N ARG A 38 11.59 -1.73 -7.25
CA ARG A 38 10.84 -2.99 -7.38
C ARG A 38 9.68 -3.08 -6.39
N PHE A 39 9.90 -2.67 -5.15
CA PHE A 39 8.84 -2.63 -4.15
C PHE A 39 7.73 -1.64 -4.52
N GLU A 40 8.10 -0.44 -5.00
CA GLU A 40 7.15 0.57 -5.44
C GLU A 40 6.35 0.10 -6.68
N LEU A 41 6.96 -0.67 -7.58
CA LEU A 41 6.25 -1.31 -8.71
C LEU A 41 5.29 -2.41 -8.23
N LEU A 42 5.68 -3.21 -7.25
CA LEU A 42 4.82 -4.23 -6.65
C LEU A 42 3.60 -3.60 -5.98
N ARG A 43 3.82 -2.56 -5.18
CA ARG A 43 2.77 -1.79 -4.51
C ARG A 43 1.81 -1.17 -5.51
N LEU A 44 2.31 -0.60 -6.61
CA LEU A 44 1.48 -0.11 -7.70
C LEU A 44 0.59 -1.22 -8.30
N GLY A 45 1.18 -2.38 -8.56
CA GLY A 45 0.45 -3.53 -9.13
C GLY A 45 -0.68 -3.99 -8.22
N PHE A 46 -0.42 -4.04 -6.93
CA PHE A 46 -1.44 -4.37 -5.94
C PHE A 46 -2.61 -3.37 -5.97
N PHE A 47 -2.34 -2.05 -5.98
CA PHE A 47 -3.40 -1.05 -6.06
C PHE A 47 -4.20 -1.13 -7.37
N ALA A 48 -3.52 -1.31 -8.51
CA ALA A 48 -4.18 -1.45 -9.80
C ALA A 48 -5.09 -2.68 -9.86
N LEU A 49 -4.64 -3.82 -9.33
CA LEU A 49 -5.45 -5.05 -9.23
C LEU A 49 -6.62 -4.88 -8.27
N LYS A 50 -6.40 -4.21 -7.12
CA LYS A 50 -7.45 -3.95 -6.13
C LYS A 50 -8.54 -3.03 -6.70
N LEU A 51 -8.15 -1.98 -7.42
CA LEU A 51 -9.09 -1.08 -8.10
C LEU A 51 -9.94 -1.87 -9.11
N ARG A 52 -9.31 -2.69 -9.94
CA ARG A 52 -10.04 -3.52 -10.92
C ARG A 52 -11.00 -4.50 -10.26
N LYS A 53 -10.58 -5.16 -9.17
CA LYS A 53 -11.44 -6.10 -8.43
C LYS A 53 -12.66 -5.39 -7.85
N LEU A 54 -12.53 -4.14 -7.42
CA LEU A 54 -13.67 -3.32 -7.01
C LEU A 54 -14.57 -3.02 -8.21
N GLU A 55 -14.01 -2.55 -9.33
CA GLU A 55 -14.76 -2.22 -10.54
C GLU A 55 -15.61 -3.39 -11.04
N CYS A 56 -15.05 -4.61 -11.11
CA CYS A 56 -15.83 -5.79 -11.49
C CYS A 56 -16.89 -6.22 -10.45
N ARG A 57 -16.70 -5.91 -9.16
CA ARG A 57 -17.73 -6.16 -8.15
C ARG A 57 -18.91 -5.20 -8.27
N ARG A 58 -18.66 -3.95 -8.69
CA ARG A 58 -19.74 -2.97 -8.95
C ARG A 58 -20.55 -3.30 -10.18
N GLU A 59 -19.95 -3.87 -11.22
CA GLU A 59 -20.72 -4.37 -12.39
C GLU A 59 -21.79 -5.41 -11.98
N ARG A 60 -21.60 -6.07 -10.83
CA ARG A 60 -22.51 -7.10 -10.29
C ARG A 60 -23.46 -6.59 -9.20
N ALA A 61 -23.40 -5.32 -8.80
CA ALA A 61 -24.17 -4.76 -7.69
C ALA A 61 -24.85 -3.42 -8.06
N ASP A 62 -25.96 -3.09 -7.39
CA ASP A 62 -26.75 -1.89 -7.68
C ASP A 62 -25.96 -0.58 -7.46
N ARG A 63 -26.29 0.44 -8.27
CA ARG A 63 -25.37 1.53 -8.66
C ARG A 63 -25.06 2.59 -7.61
N GLN A 64 -25.63 2.54 -6.41
CA GLN A 64 -25.65 3.66 -5.44
C GLN A 64 -24.93 3.34 -4.12
N ASP A 65 -23.65 2.98 -4.22
CA ASP A 65 -22.78 2.81 -3.06
C ASP A 65 -21.75 3.96 -2.99
N TYR A 66 -22.02 4.95 -2.14
CA TYR A 66 -21.09 6.06 -1.87
C TYR A 66 -19.75 5.56 -1.32
N GLU A 67 -19.75 4.47 -0.55
CA GLU A 67 -18.54 3.90 0.00
C GLU A 67 -17.68 3.26 -1.10
N TYR A 68 -18.32 2.61 -2.08
CA TYR A 68 -17.63 2.14 -3.27
C TYR A 68 -16.91 3.29 -4.00
N GLU A 69 -17.60 4.40 -4.25
CA GLU A 69 -17.02 5.52 -4.99
C GLU A 69 -15.85 6.13 -4.25
N PHE A 70 -15.98 6.28 -2.93
CA PHE A 70 -14.89 6.70 -2.06
C PHE A 70 -13.68 5.75 -2.17
N ARG A 71 -13.88 4.44 -2.05
CA ARG A 71 -12.81 3.43 -2.15
C ARG A 71 -12.11 3.46 -3.51
N CYS A 72 -12.85 3.64 -4.59
CA CYS A 72 -12.29 3.75 -5.94
C CYS A 72 -11.49 5.04 -6.13
N ASN A 73 -12.01 6.17 -5.65
CA ASN A 73 -11.30 7.45 -5.71
C ASN A 73 -10.02 7.41 -4.87
N LEU A 74 -10.08 6.84 -3.67
CA LEU A 74 -8.91 6.65 -2.81
C LEU A 74 -7.83 5.82 -3.51
N LEU A 75 -8.20 4.71 -4.16
CA LEU A 75 -7.25 3.88 -4.90
C LEU A 75 -6.67 4.59 -6.12
N ARG A 76 -7.46 5.37 -6.85
CA ARG A 76 -6.97 6.18 -7.97
C ARG A 76 -5.95 7.22 -7.51
N HIS A 77 -6.21 7.89 -6.38
CA HIS A 77 -5.24 8.80 -5.78
C HIS A 77 -3.97 8.08 -5.30
N ALA A 78 -4.11 6.92 -4.64
CA ALA A 78 -2.96 6.12 -4.23
C ALA A 78 -2.10 5.68 -5.43
N ILE A 79 -2.73 5.23 -6.51
CA ILE A 79 -2.06 4.88 -7.78
C ILE A 79 -1.33 6.09 -8.35
N PHE A 80 -1.97 7.26 -8.36
CA PHE A 80 -1.34 8.48 -8.87
C PHE A 80 -0.09 8.87 -8.06
N GLN A 81 -0.19 8.89 -6.73
CA GLN A 81 0.95 9.17 -5.85
C GLN A 81 2.09 8.16 -6.06
N GLN A 82 1.73 6.89 -6.23
CA GLN A 82 2.69 5.82 -6.51
C GLN A 82 3.41 6.01 -7.85
N VAL A 83 2.72 6.49 -8.89
CA VAL A 83 3.33 6.81 -10.19
C VAL A 83 4.27 8.01 -10.08
N LEU A 84 3.95 9.02 -9.25
CA LEU A 84 4.86 10.13 -8.98
C LEU A 84 6.15 9.64 -8.30
N ALA A 85 6.03 8.79 -7.28
CA ALA A 85 7.18 8.16 -6.62
C ALA A 85 8.03 7.35 -7.62
N LEU A 86 7.39 6.55 -8.47
CA LEU A 86 8.09 5.78 -9.52
C LEU A 86 8.70 6.66 -10.61
N THR A 87 8.15 7.85 -10.85
CA THR A 87 8.74 8.82 -11.79
C THR A 87 10.04 9.39 -11.23
N ALA A 88 10.07 9.71 -9.94
CA ALA A 88 11.30 10.13 -9.25
C ALA A 88 12.38 9.02 -9.24
N LEU A 89 11.97 7.76 -9.35
CA LEU A 89 12.85 6.58 -9.45
C LEU A 89 13.15 6.14 -10.90
N ASP A 90 12.84 6.96 -11.91
CA ASP A 90 13.04 6.64 -13.34
C ASP A 90 12.37 5.32 -13.81
N ALA A 91 11.20 5.02 -13.23
CA ALA A 91 10.44 3.79 -13.48
C ALA A 91 9.02 4.06 -14.00
N ARG A 92 8.75 5.29 -14.46
CA ARG A 92 7.42 5.71 -14.96
C ARG A 92 6.92 4.81 -16.09
N GLU A 93 7.77 4.45 -17.04
CA GLU A 93 7.35 3.62 -18.16
C GLU A 93 6.92 2.22 -17.70
N GLN A 94 7.68 1.62 -16.78
CA GLN A 94 7.34 0.34 -16.17
C GLN A 94 6.02 0.43 -15.41
N ALA A 95 5.81 1.53 -14.66
CA ALA A 95 4.56 1.82 -13.97
C ALA A 95 3.35 1.84 -14.92
N MET A 96 3.46 2.56 -16.04
CA MET A 96 2.38 2.66 -17.03
C MET A 96 2.11 1.33 -17.72
N ARG A 97 3.15 0.56 -18.08
CA ARG A 97 3.00 -0.80 -18.64
C ARG A 97 2.26 -1.72 -17.67
N LEU A 98 2.60 -1.64 -16.39
CA LEU A 98 1.99 -2.43 -15.33
C LEU A 98 0.50 -2.10 -15.14
N ILE A 99 0.15 -0.81 -15.04
CA ILE A 99 -1.25 -0.35 -14.95
C ILE A 99 -2.06 -0.86 -16.16
N ASN A 100 -1.50 -0.73 -17.37
CA ASN A 100 -2.15 -1.18 -18.59
C ASN A 100 -2.34 -2.71 -18.62
N ALA A 101 -1.36 -3.47 -18.14
CA ALA A 101 -1.45 -4.92 -18.02
C ALA A 101 -2.56 -5.33 -17.03
N CYS A 102 -2.63 -4.68 -15.87
CA CYS A 102 -3.68 -4.92 -14.88
C CYS A 102 -5.08 -4.61 -15.43
N ARG A 103 -5.22 -3.60 -16.29
CA ARG A 103 -6.49 -3.26 -16.97
C ARG A 103 -6.86 -4.25 -18.07
N LYS A 104 -5.89 -4.76 -18.85
CA LYS A 104 -6.16 -5.65 -20.01
C LYS A 104 -6.46 -7.10 -19.63
N LYS A 105 -5.85 -7.64 -18.57
CA LYS A 105 -5.79 -9.09 -18.30
C LYS A 105 -7.08 -9.67 -17.68
N GLY A 106 -8.23 -9.43 -18.28
CA GLY A 106 -9.45 -10.20 -17.99
C GLY A 106 -10.72 -9.41 -18.25
N ARG A 107 -10.88 -9.07 -19.54
CA ARG A 107 -12.18 -8.85 -20.16
C ARG A 107 -13.05 -10.13 -20.21
N ASN A 108 -12.52 -11.27 -19.74
CA ASN A 108 -13.19 -12.58 -19.68
C ASN A 108 -13.41 -13.13 -18.25
N ASP A 109 -12.94 -12.43 -17.20
CA ASP A 109 -13.02 -12.92 -15.80
C ASP A 109 -13.97 -12.10 -14.92
N CYS A 110 -14.69 -11.16 -15.54
CA CYS A 110 -15.83 -10.46 -14.96
C CYS A 110 -17.04 -10.86 -15.82
#